data_AF-A0A1R1Z3A4-F1
#
_entry.id   AF-A0A1R1Z3A4-F1
#
_cell.length_a   1.000
_cell.length_b   1.000
_cell.length_c   1.000
_cell.angle_alpha   90.00
_cell.angle_beta   90.00
_cell.angle_gamma   90.00
#
_symmetry.space_group_name_H-M   'P 1'
#
loop_
_entity.id
_entity.type
_entity.pdbx_description
1 polymer ?
#
loop_
_entity_poly.entity_id
_entity_poly.type
_entity_poly.pdbx_seq_one_letter_code
_entity_poly.pdbx_strand_id
1 'polypeptide(L)'
;MSEWLYEAGIGEARAALVEDGRIIQAAIELAATLTVGTVAEGRLVELLPGRQGRVTLNQGGDVLLSPVPKGMTQGSALTVIVTREAIPERGRAKLPKAQLAPEDARPAPGPDLRTRIAATGLAVRELLPHQPDDLEAAGWSELLDEAMTGEIGFGAGVLRMTPTPAMTLFDVDGSPPHEPLSIAAARAVADSILRHGIGGSIGIDFPTLEGKGPRQAVAEALDAALPLPFERTAVNGFGFLQIVRPRPRASIPERLGIDPVGARARALLRQWEREPPGPAPTYRVSGAVHDRLMAHPAWREALERRTGRPLLLERS
;
A
#
# COMPACT_ATOMS: atom_id res chain seq x y z
N MET A 1 14.71 -1.73 -19.28
CA MET A 1 14.42 -0.30 -19.04
C MET A 1 13.19 -0.24 -18.17
N SER A 2 13.24 0.49 -17.06
CA SER A 2 12.12 0.56 -16.11
C SER A 2 11.15 1.68 -16.47
N GLU A 3 9.85 1.40 -16.45
CA GLU A 3 8.79 2.41 -16.64
C GLU A 3 7.66 2.24 -15.63
N TRP A 4 7.02 3.34 -15.25
CA TRP A 4 5.79 3.30 -14.48
C TRP A 4 4.59 3.12 -15.41
N LEU A 5 3.79 2.11 -15.15
CA LEU A 5 2.44 1.97 -15.66
C LEU A 5 1.47 2.62 -14.68
N TYR A 6 0.58 3.48 -15.16
CA TYR A 6 -0.41 4.17 -14.34
C TYR A 6 -1.81 3.99 -14.90
N GLU A 7 -2.75 3.62 -14.04
CA GLU A 7 -4.16 3.46 -14.40
C GLU A 7 -5.04 4.29 -13.45
N ALA A 8 -5.77 5.26 -14.01
CA ALA A 8 -6.78 6.06 -13.30
C ALA A 8 -8.11 5.29 -13.18
N GLY A 9 -8.09 4.23 -12.37
CA GLY A 9 -9.21 3.34 -12.15
C GLY A 9 -10.43 3.99 -11.47
N ILE A 10 -11.55 3.27 -11.50
CA ILE A 10 -12.77 3.69 -10.82
C ILE A 10 -12.66 3.40 -9.32
N GLY A 11 -12.68 4.45 -8.51
CA GLY A 11 -12.58 4.36 -7.04
C GLY A 11 -11.17 4.17 -6.49
N GLU A 12 -10.17 3.93 -7.33
CA GLU A 12 -8.76 3.87 -6.97
C GLU A 12 -7.85 4.18 -8.16
N ALA A 13 -6.68 4.77 -7.88
CA ALA A 13 -5.57 4.85 -8.81
C ALA A 13 -4.59 3.71 -8.56
N ARG A 14 -4.01 3.16 -9.63
CA ARG A 14 -3.05 2.04 -9.60
C ARG A 14 -1.78 2.44 -10.31
N ALA A 15 -0.64 2.05 -9.77
CA ALA A 15 0.63 2.22 -10.44
C ALA A 15 1.54 1.02 -10.18
N ALA A 16 2.30 0.63 -11.20
CA ALA A 16 3.36 -0.36 -11.07
C ALA A 16 4.61 0.08 -11.84
N LEU A 17 5.77 0.03 -11.19
CA LEU A 17 7.06 0.16 -11.85
C LEU A 17 7.42 -1.21 -12.39
N VAL A 18 7.60 -1.29 -13.70
CA VAL A 18 7.88 -2.54 -14.41
C VAL A 18 9.29 -2.51 -14.94
N GLU A 19 10.03 -3.59 -14.68
CA GLU A 19 11.35 -3.85 -15.23
C GLU A 19 11.38 -5.28 -15.77
N ASP A 20 11.84 -5.44 -17.01
CA ASP A 20 11.90 -6.73 -17.73
C ASP A 20 10.59 -7.54 -17.66
N GLY A 21 9.46 -6.83 -17.82
CA GLY A 21 8.12 -7.40 -17.82
C GLY A 21 7.61 -7.83 -16.44
N ARG A 22 8.28 -7.42 -15.34
CA ARG A 22 7.87 -7.75 -13.97
C ARG A 22 7.65 -6.50 -13.13
N ILE A 23 6.64 -6.53 -12.28
CA ILE A 23 6.42 -5.49 -11.26
C ILE A 23 7.56 -5.55 -10.24
N ILE A 24 8.31 -4.45 -10.08
CA ILE A 24 9.33 -4.29 -9.04
C ILE A 24 8.90 -3.36 -7.91
N GLN A 25 7.90 -2.51 -8.16
CA GLN A 25 7.24 -1.68 -7.15
C GLN A 25 5.80 -1.44 -7.57
N ALA A 26 4.86 -1.40 -6.62
CA ALA A 26 3.49 -1.02 -6.92
C ALA A 26 2.86 -0.16 -5.83
N ALA A 27 1.78 0.53 -6.19
CA ALA A 27 1.00 1.33 -5.27
C ALA A 27 -0.47 1.39 -5.70
N ILE A 28 -1.34 1.42 -4.70
CA ILE A 28 -2.77 1.70 -4.84
C ILE A 28 -3.11 2.90 -3.98
N GLU A 29 -3.81 3.86 -4.56
CA GLU A 29 -4.33 5.04 -3.86
C GLU A 29 -5.85 5.09 -3.99
N LEU A 30 -6.54 5.14 -2.86
CA LEU A 30 -8.00 5.27 -2.85
C LEU A 30 -8.40 6.75 -2.97
N ALA A 31 -9.55 6.99 -3.59
CA ALA A 31 -10.14 8.32 -3.62
C ALA A 31 -10.32 8.89 -2.19
N ALA A 32 -10.27 10.23 -2.07
CA ALA A 32 -10.41 10.96 -0.81
C ALA A 32 -9.38 10.62 0.29
N THR A 33 -8.22 10.05 -0.07
CA THR A 33 -7.10 9.88 0.86
C THR A 33 -6.49 11.24 1.22
N LEU A 34 -6.33 11.54 2.51
CA LEU A 34 -5.53 12.67 2.97
C LEU A 34 -4.04 12.36 2.79
N THR A 35 -3.50 12.70 1.61
CA THR A 35 -2.16 12.29 1.16
C THR A 35 -1.05 12.93 1.99
N VAL A 36 0.07 12.21 2.13
CA VAL A 36 1.31 12.78 2.68
C VAL A 36 1.73 14.00 1.86
N GLY A 37 2.12 15.08 2.54
CA GLY A 37 2.44 16.37 1.95
C GLY A 37 1.26 17.33 1.91
N THR A 38 0.04 16.89 2.24
CA THR A 38 -1.11 17.81 2.35
C THR A 38 -0.86 18.84 3.43
N VAL A 39 -0.97 20.12 3.07
CA VAL A 39 -0.96 21.25 3.99
C VAL A 39 -2.41 21.66 4.23
N ALA A 40 -2.85 21.60 5.47
CA ALA A 40 -4.23 21.88 5.84
C ALA A 40 -4.31 22.72 7.11
N GLU A 41 -5.31 23.60 7.16
CA GLU A 41 -5.66 24.34 8.37
C GLU A 41 -6.59 23.51 9.24
N GLY A 42 -6.47 23.71 10.55
CA GLY A 42 -7.34 23.08 11.52
C GLY A 42 -7.26 23.72 12.90
N ARG A 43 -7.89 23.03 13.86
CA ARG A 43 -7.90 23.44 15.27
C ARG A 43 -7.44 22.29 16.14
N LEU A 44 -6.55 22.57 17.08
CA LEU A 44 -6.16 21.62 18.12
C LEU A 44 -7.33 21.41 19.08
N VAL A 45 -8.03 20.28 18.97
CA VAL A 45 -9.25 20.00 19.74
C VAL A 45 -8.99 19.22 21.03
N GLU A 46 -7.84 18.56 21.13
CA GLU A 46 -7.48 17.77 22.30
C GLU A 46 -5.97 17.66 22.45
N LEU A 47 -5.47 17.83 23.68
CA LEU A 47 -4.09 17.52 24.04
C LEU A 47 -4.00 16.07 24.54
N LEU A 48 -3.01 15.34 24.04
CA LEU A 48 -2.80 13.92 24.32
C LEU A 48 -1.44 13.70 25.02
N PRO A 49 -1.24 12.58 25.73
CA PRO A 49 0.04 12.23 26.33
C PRO A 49 1.21 12.22 25.34
N GLY A 50 2.43 12.41 25.83
CA GLY A 50 3.64 12.34 25.00
C GLY A 50 3.82 13.52 24.03
N ARG A 51 3.32 14.72 24.39
CA ARG A 51 3.30 15.91 23.53
C ARG A 51 2.61 15.66 22.19
N GLN A 52 1.49 14.94 22.23
CA GLN A 52 0.65 14.70 21.06
C GLN A 52 -0.63 15.54 21.17
N GLY A 53 -1.32 15.70 20.06
CA GLY A 53 -2.59 16.40 20.03
C GLY A 53 -3.44 15.95 18.87
N ARG A 54 -4.76 16.03 19.03
CA ARG A 54 -5.71 15.78 17.95
C ARG A 54 -6.12 17.11 17.34
N VAL A 55 -5.98 17.21 16.03
CA VAL A 55 -6.35 18.39 15.25
C VAL A 55 -7.51 18.01 14.34
N THR A 56 -8.63 18.72 14.44
CA THR A 56 -9.71 18.60 13.47
C THR A 56 -9.43 19.59 12.34
N LEU A 57 -9.38 19.10 11.11
CA LEU A 57 -9.11 19.91 9.93
C LEU A 57 -10.36 20.69 9.51
N ASN A 58 -10.18 21.88 8.94
CA ASN A 58 -11.29 22.70 8.46
C ASN A 58 -12.08 22.02 7.32
N GLN A 59 -11.38 21.20 6.52
CA GLN A 59 -11.96 20.38 5.45
C GLN A 59 -12.61 19.07 5.95
N GLY A 60 -12.65 18.86 7.26
CA GLY A 60 -13.14 17.64 7.89
C GLY A 60 -12.05 16.60 8.14
N GLY A 61 -12.34 15.69 9.08
CA GLY A 61 -11.42 14.66 9.53
C GLY A 61 -10.43 15.13 10.61
N ASP A 62 -9.85 14.16 11.31
CA ASP A 62 -8.90 14.39 12.40
C ASP A 62 -7.49 13.89 12.01
N VAL A 63 -6.46 14.61 12.45
CA VAL A 63 -5.06 14.19 12.37
C VAL A 63 -4.41 14.20 13.75
N LEU A 64 -3.41 13.33 13.93
CA LEU A 64 -2.55 13.31 15.11
C LEU A 64 -1.36 14.24 14.88
N LEU A 65 -1.33 15.38 15.57
CA LEU A 65 -0.18 16.28 15.63
C LEU A 65 0.87 15.72 16.60
N SER A 66 2.09 15.49 16.12
CA SER A 66 3.18 14.98 16.96
C SER A 66 4.56 15.39 16.43
N PRO A 67 5.36 16.16 17.20
CA PRO A 67 5.04 16.72 18.51
C PRO A 67 4.15 17.98 18.43
N VAL A 68 3.38 18.25 19.49
CA VAL A 68 2.74 19.55 19.73
C VAL A 68 3.83 20.56 20.16
N PRO A 69 3.91 21.74 19.51
CA PRO A 69 4.80 22.81 19.92
C PRO A 69 4.57 23.25 21.37
N LYS A 70 5.64 23.66 22.07
CA LYS A 70 5.53 24.16 23.44
C LYS A 70 4.66 25.43 23.45
N GLY A 71 3.78 25.56 24.46
CA GLY A 71 2.93 26.74 24.65
C GLY A 71 1.63 26.74 23.83
N MET A 72 1.43 25.78 22.93
CA MET A 72 0.17 25.65 22.19
C MET A 72 -0.93 25.08 23.09
N THR A 73 -2.10 25.75 23.13
CA THR A 73 -3.24 25.37 23.96
C THR A 73 -4.35 24.73 23.14
N GLN A 74 -5.18 23.90 23.79
CA GLN A 74 -6.41 23.43 23.17
C GLN A 74 -7.27 24.61 22.71
N GLY A 75 -7.83 24.49 21.52
CA GLY A 75 -8.55 25.54 20.82
C GLY A 75 -7.71 26.37 19.85
N SER A 76 -6.37 26.24 19.86
CA SER A 76 -5.49 26.99 18.94
C SER A 76 -5.77 26.63 17.48
N ALA A 77 -5.84 27.65 16.62
CA ALA A 77 -5.81 27.47 15.17
C ALA A 77 -4.36 27.26 14.71
N LEU A 78 -4.16 26.40 13.71
CA LEU A 78 -2.84 26.07 13.19
C LEU A 78 -2.93 25.50 11.77
N THR A 79 -1.79 25.56 11.08
CA THR A 79 -1.58 24.90 9.79
C THR A 79 -0.67 23.70 10.00
N VAL A 80 -1.07 22.55 9.48
CA VAL A 80 -0.33 21.29 9.62
C VAL A 80 0.05 20.72 8.27
N ILE A 81 1.14 19.99 8.22
CA ILE A 81 1.55 19.18 7.06
C ILE A 81 1.47 17.69 7.41
N VAL A 82 0.79 16.93 6.57
CA VAL A 82 0.59 15.48 6.75
C VAL A 82 1.89 14.75 6.43
N THR A 83 2.40 13.97 7.38
CA THR A 83 3.66 13.21 7.28
C THR A 83 3.43 11.71 7.17
N ARG A 84 2.25 11.23 7.55
CA ARG A 84 1.81 9.84 7.37
C ARG A 84 0.31 9.82 7.11
N GLU A 85 -0.12 9.10 6.08
CA GLU A 85 -1.52 8.83 5.80
C GLU A 85 -2.21 8.07 6.95
N ALA A 86 -3.54 8.01 6.90
CA ALA A 86 -4.27 7.08 7.74
C ALA A 86 -3.76 5.66 7.48
N ILE A 87 -3.54 4.93 8.56
CA ILE A 87 -3.18 3.51 8.48
C ILE A 87 -4.39 2.71 8.95
N PRO A 88 -4.99 1.90 8.06
CA PRO A 88 -6.14 1.09 8.41
C PRO A 88 -5.74 -0.01 9.39
N GLU A 89 -6.58 -0.23 10.39
CA GLU A 89 -6.43 -1.32 11.37
C GLU A 89 -7.82 -1.85 11.71
N ARG A 90 -7.91 -3.15 12.03
CA ARG A 90 -9.18 -3.75 12.47
C ARG A 90 -9.65 -3.04 13.74
N GLY A 91 -10.88 -2.53 13.72
CA GLY A 91 -11.42 -1.69 14.78
C GLY A 91 -11.18 -0.21 14.50
N ARG A 92 -10.16 0.40 15.11
CA ARG A 92 -9.89 1.84 14.99
C ARG A 92 -8.63 2.09 14.18
N ALA A 93 -8.78 2.69 13.00
CA ALA A 93 -7.66 3.13 12.19
C ALA A 93 -6.76 4.11 12.95
N LYS A 94 -5.45 4.02 12.71
CA LYS A 94 -4.51 5.06 13.14
C LYS A 94 -4.77 6.31 12.31
N LEU A 95 -5.12 7.40 12.98
CA LEU A 95 -5.28 8.72 12.36
C LEU A 95 -4.04 9.06 11.50
N PRO A 96 -4.20 9.83 10.42
CA PRO A 96 -3.07 10.44 9.74
C PRO A 96 -2.20 11.19 10.75
N LYS A 97 -0.88 11.15 10.57
CA LYS A 97 0.07 11.89 11.41
C LYS A 97 0.44 13.19 10.70
N ALA A 98 0.48 14.27 11.45
CA ALA A 98 0.89 15.58 10.95
C ALA A 98 1.92 16.24 11.87
N GLN A 99 2.58 17.24 11.31
CA GLN A 99 3.47 18.16 12.01
C GLN A 99 2.99 19.59 11.76
N LEU A 100 3.48 20.55 12.55
CA LEU A 100 3.26 21.96 12.23
C LEU A 100 3.87 22.24 10.86
N ALA A 101 3.10 22.89 9.99
CA ALA A 101 3.62 23.30 8.69
C ALA A 101 4.66 24.43 8.86
N PRO A 102 5.57 24.61 7.90
CA PRO A 102 6.38 25.82 7.81
C PRO A 102 5.52 27.10 7.83
N GLU A 103 6.05 28.21 8.35
CA GLU A 103 5.29 29.45 8.57
C GLU A 103 4.71 30.06 7.28
N ASP A 104 5.40 29.85 6.16
CA ASP A 104 5.01 30.30 4.83
C ASP A 104 4.17 29.28 4.05
N ALA A 105 3.96 28.07 4.58
CA ALA A 105 3.19 27.04 3.90
C ALA A 105 1.73 27.47 3.71
N ARG A 106 1.22 27.29 2.49
CA ARG A 106 -0.18 27.57 2.14
C ARG A 106 -0.98 26.28 2.06
N PRO A 107 -2.28 26.30 2.42
CA PRO A 107 -3.13 25.12 2.29
C PRO A 107 -3.16 24.60 0.86
N ALA A 108 -2.84 23.33 0.68
CA ALA A 108 -2.76 22.67 -0.62
C ALA A 108 -2.86 21.15 -0.45
N PRO A 109 -3.47 20.43 -1.41
CA PRO A 109 -3.44 18.97 -1.42
C PRO A 109 -2.00 18.47 -1.58
N GLY A 110 -1.67 17.37 -0.91
CA GLY A 110 -0.42 16.66 -1.13
C GLY A 110 -0.40 15.97 -2.50
N PRO A 111 0.79 15.60 -3.02
CA PRO A 111 0.90 14.96 -4.32
C PRO A 111 0.15 13.63 -4.34
N ASP A 112 -0.74 13.47 -5.34
CA ASP A 112 -1.45 12.22 -5.63
C ASP A 112 -0.50 11.15 -6.18
N LEU A 113 -1.00 9.93 -6.39
CA LEU A 113 -0.18 8.81 -6.87
C LEU A 113 0.55 9.15 -8.18
N ARG A 114 -0.16 9.76 -9.13
CA ARG A 114 0.37 10.10 -10.45
C ARG A 114 1.50 11.13 -10.39
N THR A 115 1.34 12.13 -9.52
CA THR A 115 2.34 13.16 -9.25
C THR A 115 3.55 12.55 -8.57
N ARG A 116 3.36 11.65 -7.60
CA ARG A 116 4.46 10.98 -6.88
C ARG A 116 5.31 10.10 -7.79
N ILE A 117 4.71 9.30 -8.65
CA ILE A 117 5.49 8.44 -9.58
C ILE A 117 6.24 9.29 -10.62
N ALA A 118 5.65 10.38 -11.11
CA ALA A 118 6.33 11.30 -12.02
C ALA A 118 7.55 11.98 -11.38
N ALA A 119 7.46 12.31 -10.08
CA ALA A 119 8.56 12.89 -9.33
C ALA A 119 9.78 11.96 -9.17
N THR A 120 9.66 10.66 -9.50
CA THR A 120 10.81 9.73 -9.51
C THR A 120 11.76 9.99 -10.67
N GLY A 121 11.34 10.74 -11.71
CA GLY A 121 12.12 10.99 -12.92
C GLY A 121 12.10 9.84 -13.93
N LEU A 122 11.44 8.71 -13.61
CA LEU A 122 11.22 7.61 -14.53
C LEU A 122 10.02 7.89 -15.45
N ALA A 123 10.03 7.30 -16.65
CA ALA A 123 8.92 7.44 -17.59
C ALA A 123 7.62 6.93 -16.97
N VAL A 124 6.51 7.65 -17.20
CA VAL A 124 5.17 7.27 -16.76
C VAL A 124 4.29 7.11 -17.98
N ARG A 125 3.76 5.90 -18.17
CA ARG A 125 2.82 5.56 -19.22
C ARG A 125 1.42 5.39 -18.64
N GLU A 126 0.49 6.17 -19.16
CA GLU A 126 -0.92 6.07 -18.77
C GLU A 126 -1.60 4.96 -19.58
N LEU A 127 -2.25 4.05 -18.87
CA LEU A 127 -2.97 2.93 -19.47
C LEU A 127 -4.42 3.30 -19.70
N LEU A 128 -4.90 3.01 -20.91
CA LEU A 128 -6.30 3.18 -21.28
C LEU A 128 -7.03 1.83 -21.27
N PRO A 129 -8.32 1.77 -20.87
CA PRO A 129 -9.03 0.50 -20.76
C PRO A 129 -9.13 -0.32 -22.05
N HIS A 130 -9.10 0.33 -23.22
CA HIS A 130 -9.21 -0.31 -24.53
C HIS A 130 -7.88 -0.85 -25.08
N GLN A 131 -6.76 -0.57 -24.41
CA GLN A 131 -5.44 -1.05 -24.78
C GLN A 131 -5.18 -2.45 -24.20
N PRO A 132 -4.12 -3.16 -24.64
CA PRO A 132 -3.63 -4.33 -23.94
C PRO A 132 -3.43 -4.05 -22.44
N ASP A 133 -3.66 -5.08 -21.63
CA ASP A 133 -3.53 -4.97 -20.18
C ASP A 133 -2.09 -5.22 -19.74
N ASP A 134 -1.25 -4.19 -19.88
CA ASP A 134 0.17 -4.30 -19.53
C ASP A 134 0.41 -4.40 -18.02
N LEU A 135 -0.54 -3.93 -17.18
CA LEU A 135 -0.49 -4.20 -15.75
C LEU A 135 -0.69 -5.69 -15.49
N GLU A 136 -1.70 -6.29 -16.10
CA GLU A 136 -1.96 -7.72 -15.99
C GLU A 136 -0.80 -8.53 -16.55
N ALA A 137 -0.28 -8.17 -17.73
CA ALA A 137 0.87 -8.85 -18.33
C ALA A 137 2.13 -8.80 -17.45
N ALA A 138 2.26 -7.79 -16.58
CA ALA A 138 3.36 -7.66 -15.63
C ALA A 138 3.14 -8.40 -14.30
N GLY A 139 1.96 -9.00 -14.09
CA GLY A 139 1.62 -9.79 -12.90
C GLY A 139 0.74 -9.07 -11.87
N TRP A 140 -0.17 -8.20 -12.31
CA TRP A 140 -1.02 -7.43 -11.38
C TRP A 140 -1.97 -8.30 -10.56
N SER A 141 -2.63 -9.29 -11.16
CA SER A 141 -3.49 -10.22 -10.42
C SER A 141 -2.71 -11.04 -9.41
N GLU A 142 -1.53 -11.53 -9.79
CA GLU A 142 -0.62 -12.27 -8.92
C GLU A 142 -0.18 -11.41 -7.72
N LEU A 143 0.14 -10.13 -7.95
CA LEU A 143 0.45 -9.19 -6.87
C LEU A 143 -0.74 -9.03 -5.90
N LEU A 144 -1.97 -8.89 -6.40
CA LEU A 144 -3.15 -8.77 -5.54
C LEU A 144 -3.44 -10.07 -4.77
N ASP A 145 -3.23 -11.22 -5.41
CA ASP A 145 -3.42 -12.54 -4.80
C ASP A 145 -2.38 -12.78 -3.70
N GLU A 146 -1.10 -12.50 -3.94
CA GLU A 146 -0.05 -12.51 -2.91
C GLU A 146 -0.39 -11.60 -1.73
N ALA A 147 -0.88 -10.39 -2.01
CA ALA A 147 -1.26 -9.44 -0.97
C ALA A 147 -2.45 -9.93 -0.13
N MET A 148 -3.29 -10.82 -0.69
CA MET A 148 -4.48 -11.37 -0.04
C MET A 148 -4.27 -12.69 0.68
N THR A 149 -3.51 -13.59 0.09
CA THR A 149 -3.24 -14.90 0.65
C THR A 149 -2.03 -14.86 1.58
N GLY A 150 -1.11 -13.92 1.34
CA GLY A 150 0.20 -13.89 1.99
C GLY A 150 1.17 -14.91 1.41
N GLU A 151 0.80 -15.69 0.39
CA GLU A 151 1.66 -16.74 -0.17
C GLU A 151 2.45 -16.20 -1.36
N ILE A 152 3.79 -16.20 -1.26
CA ILE A 152 4.68 -15.64 -2.28
C ILE A 152 5.75 -16.66 -2.65
N GLY A 153 5.68 -17.21 -3.87
CA GLY A 153 6.69 -18.15 -4.36
C GLY A 153 7.97 -17.45 -4.82
N PHE A 154 9.14 -18.03 -4.50
CA PHE A 154 10.45 -17.49 -4.93
C PHE A 154 11.39 -18.54 -5.53
N GLY A 155 10.82 -19.57 -6.18
CA GLY A 155 11.55 -20.62 -6.90
C GLY A 155 12.19 -21.67 -5.99
N ALA A 156 12.95 -21.25 -4.98
CA ALA A 156 13.55 -22.14 -3.97
C ALA A 156 12.58 -22.51 -2.82
N GLY A 157 11.51 -21.73 -2.65
CA GLY A 157 10.55 -21.90 -1.56
C GLY A 157 9.37 -20.96 -1.68
N VAL A 158 8.66 -20.80 -0.58
CA VAL A 158 7.49 -19.94 -0.42
C VAL A 158 7.66 -19.06 0.81
N LEU A 159 7.32 -17.78 0.71
CA LEU A 159 7.16 -16.91 1.87
C LEU A 159 5.70 -16.94 2.31
N ARG A 160 5.47 -16.97 3.62
CA ARG A 160 4.16 -16.69 4.23
C ARG A 160 4.19 -15.32 4.89
N MET A 161 3.64 -14.34 4.19
CA MET A 161 3.49 -12.97 4.66
C MET A 161 2.21 -12.81 5.48
N THR A 162 2.31 -12.27 6.69
CA THR A 162 1.17 -11.94 7.54
C THR A 162 1.28 -10.51 8.08
N PRO A 163 0.45 -9.56 7.61
CA PRO A 163 0.31 -8.26 8.26
C PRO A 163 -0.36 -8.40 9.64
N THR A 164 0.29 -7.92 10.70
CA THR A 164 -0.27 -7.87 12.05
C THR A 164 -0.38 -6.41 12.53
N PRO A 165 -1.12 -6.13 13.62
CA PRO A 165 -1.20 -4.77 14.17
C PRO A 165 0.16 -4.17 14.56
N ALA A 166 1.13 -5.01 14.94
CA ALA A 166 2.45 -4.56 15.42
C ALA A 166 3.49 -4.50 14.30
N MET A 167 3.51 -5.50 13.42
CA MET A 167 4.51 -5.65 12.34
C MET A 167 4.00 -6.55 11.21
N THR A 168 4.64 -6.50 10.05
CA THR A 168 4.44 -7.54 9.01
C THR A 168 5.43 -8.67 9.25
N LEU A 169 4.97 -9.91 9.28
CA LEU A 169 5.81 -11.10 9.45
C LEU A 169 5.97 -11.83 8.13
N PHE A 170 7.17 -12.36 7.87
CA PHE A 170 7.46 -13.32 6.81
C PHE A 170 8.00 -14.59 7.45
N ASP A 171 7.37 -15.72 7.16
CA ASP A 171 7.89 -17.06 7.46
C ASP A 171 8.42 -17.69 6.16
N VAL A 172 9.51 -18.44 6.26
CA VAL A 172 10.26 -18.96 5.10
C VAL A 172 10.15 -20.48 5.04
N ASP A 173 9.34 -20.96 4.11
CA ASP A 173 9.13 -22.38 3.84
C ASP A 173 9.98 -22.84 2.65
N GLY A 174 10.69 -23.95 2.81
CA GLY A 174 11.44 -24.58 1.72
C GLY A 174 12.21 -25.83 2.15
N SER A 175 12.72 -26.57 1.18
CA SER A 175 13.53 -27.77 1.44
C SER A 175 15.00 -27.42 1.70
N PRO A 176 15.75 -28.24 2.47
CA PRO A 176 17.20 -28.08 2.61
C PRO A 176 17.92 -28.14 1.26
N PRO A 177 19.14 -27.56 1.14
CA PRO A 177 19.93 -26.92 2.20
C PRO A 177 19.44 -25.52 2.62
N HIS A 178 19.37 -25.26 3.93
CA HIS A 178 18.75 -24.04 4.48
C HIS A 178 19.53 -22.75 4.19
N GLU A 179 20.86 -22.77 4.14
CA GLU A 179 21.64 -21.57 3.87
C GLU A 179 21.31 -20.92 2.51
N PRO A 180 21.39 -21.61 1.37
CA PRO A 180 21.01 -21.02 0.09
C PRO A 180 19.51 -20.71 -0.01
N LEU A 181 18.64 -21.46 0.67
CA LEU A 181 17.21 -21.14 0.80
C LEU A 181 17.02 -19.79 1.48
N SER A 182 17.66 -19.56 2.63
CA SER A 182 17.54 -18.30 3.39
C SER A 182 18.13 -17.11 2.64
N ILE A 183 19.20 -17.30 1.87
CA ILE A 183 19.77 -16.25 1.02
C ILE A 183 18.79 -15.87 -0.11
N ALA A 184 18.17 -16.87 -0.77
CA ALA A 184 17.15 -16.61 -1.77
C ALA A 184 15.90 -15.95 -1.17
N ALA A 185 15.48 -16.40 0.01
CA ALA A 185 14.36 -15.84 0.75
C ALA A 185 14.61 -14.39 1.15
N ALA A 186 15.83 -14.03 1.56
CA ALA A 186 16.17 -12.65 1.91
C ALA A 186 15.96 -11.68 0.73
N ARG A 187 16.33 -12.10 -0.49
CA ARG A 187 16.07 -11.33 -1.72
C ARG A 187 14.57 -11.26 -2.01
N ALA A 188 13.88 -12.39 -1.93
CA ALA A 188 12.44 -12.45 -2.15
C ALA A 188 11.64 -11.59 -1.16
N VAL A 189 12.07 -11.49 0.10
CA VAL A 189 11.47 -10.61 1.10
C VAL A 189 11.74 -9.15 0.75
N ALA A 190 12.97 -8.78 0.36
CA ALA A 190 13.27 -7.43 -0.11
C ALA A 190 12.39 -7.02 -1.30
N ASP A 191 12.28 -7.89 -2.30
CA ASP A 191 11.44 -7.67 -3.47
C ASP A 191 9.97 -7.53 -3.06
N SER A 192 9.48 -8.39 -2.18
CA SER A 192 8.11 -8.32 -1.65
C SER A 192 7.84 -7.02 -0.89
N ILE A 193 8.80 -6.55 -0.09
CA ILE A 193 8.71 -5.27 0.63
C ILE A 193 8.53 -4.11 -0.36
N LEU A 194 9.26 -4.11 -1.48
CA LEU A 194 9.19 -3.08 -2.51
C LEU A 194 7.91 -3.17 -3.32
N ARG A 195 7.58 -4.35 -3.88
CA ARG A 195 6.38 -4.59 -4.69
C ARG A 195 5.11 -4.24 -3.93
N HIS A 196 5.01 -4.63 -2.67
CA HIS A 196 3.82 -4.43 -1.83
C HIS A 196 3.81 -3.11 -1.05
N GLY A 197 4.91 -2.35 -1.08
CA GLY A 197 5.04 -1.09 -0.35
C GLY A 197 5.00 -1.25 1.18
N ILE A 198 5.54 -2.35 1.71
CA ILE A 198 5.46 -2.73 3.12
C ILE A 198 6.42 -1.88 3.96
N GLY A 199 5.91 -1.08 4.89
CA GLY A 199 6.73 -0.25 5.77
C GLY A 199 6.52 -0.56 7.26
N GLY A 200 7.31 0.10 8.11
CA GLY A 200 7.21 0.00 9.56
C GLY A 200 8.07 -1.12 10.11
N SER A 201 7.60 -1.76 11.17
CA SER A 201 8.24 -2.95 11.72
C SER A 201 7.93 -4.16 10.84
N ILE A 202 8.97 -4.91 10.50
CA ILE A 202 8.89 -6.14 9.70
C ILE A 202 9.74 -7.21 10.38
N GLY A 203 9.26 -8.44 10.44
CA GLY A 203 9.98 -9.57 11.02
C GLY A 203 10.10 -10.69 9.99
N ILE A 204 11.24 -11.35 9.94
CA ILE A 204 11.51 -12.46 9.04
C ILE A 204 11.99 -13.63 9.88
N ASP A 205 11.32 -14.76 9.77
CA ASP A 205 11.68 -16.03 10.38
C ASP A 205 12.33 -16.93 9.33
N PHE A 206 13.66 -16.99 9.33
CA PHE A 206 14.40 -17.89 8.47
C PHE A 206 14.57 -19.26 9.17
N PRO A 207 14.73 -20.36 8.40
CA PRO A 207 15.17 -21.62 8.98
C PRO A 207 16.44 -21.45 9.81
N THR A 208 16.57 -22.27 10.86
CA THR A 208 17.76 -22.23 11.72
C THR A 208 19.03 -22.49 10.91
N LEU A 209 19.99 -21.56 11.02
CA LEU A 209 21.31 -21.64 10.38
C LEU A 209 22.41 -21.83 11.42
N GLU A 210 23.32 -22.77 11.16
CA GLU A 210 24.46 -23.03 12.02
C GLU A 210 25.59 -22.03 11.79
N GLY A 211 26.16 -21.50 12.88
CA GLY A 211 27.30 -20.58 12.80
C GLY A 211 26.93 -19.14 12.46
N LYS A 212 27.92 -18.23 12.53
CA LYS A 212 27.72 -16.80 12.27
C LYS A 212 27.83 -16.44 10.77
N GLY A 213 28.64 -17.19 10.02
CA GLY A 213 28.88 -16.95 8.59
C GLY A 213 27.60 -17.00 7.74
N PRO A 214 26.85 -18.12 7.75
CA PRO A 214 25.60 -18.22 6.99
C PRO A 214 24.56 -17.15 7.35
N ARG A 215 24.41 -16.87 8.65
CA ARG A 215 23.52 -15.80 9.15
C ARG A 215 23.91 -14.41 8.65
N GLN A 216 25.22 -14.14 8.56
CA GLN A 216 25.73 -12.89 8.03
C GLN A 216 25.49 -12.79 6.51
N ALA A 217 25.68 -13.89 5.76
CA ALA A 217 25.43 -13.93 4.32
C ALA A 217 23.95 -13.65 3.97
N VAL A 218 23.00 -14.15 4.78
CA VAL A 218 21.57 -13.82 4.64
C VAL A 218 21.32 -12.32 4.84
N ALA A 219 21.93 -11.73 5.87
CA ALA A 219 21.79 -10.30 6.15
C ALA A 219 22.38 -9.43 5.03
N GLU A 220 23.52 -9.83 4.47
CA GLU A 220 24.16 -9.16 3.33
C GLU A 220 23.32 -9.27 2.05
N ALA A 221 22.70 -10.42 1.81
CA ALA A 221 21.80 -10.60 0.67
C ALA A 221 20.56 -9.70 0.77
N LEU A 222 20.01 -9.54 1.98
CA LEU A 222 18.91 -8.61 2.25
C LEU A 222 19.35 -7.16 2.01
N ASP A 223 20.50 -6.75 2.55
CA ASP A 223 21.00 -5.37 2.42
C ASP A 223 21.32 -4.99 0.98
N ALA A 224 21.80 -5.95 0.18
CA ALA A 224 22.06 -5.74 -1.23
C ALA A 224 20.76 -5.57 -2.05
N ALA A 225 19.67 -6.23 -1.65
CA ALA A 225 18.41 -6.23 -2.37
C ALA A 225 17.44 -5.11 -1.92
N LEU A 226 17.44 -4.76 -0.63
CA LEU A 226 16.55 -3.74 -0.08
C LEU A 226 17.24 -2.37 -0.04
N PRO A 227 16.79 -1.36 -0.82
CA PRO A 227 17.37 -0.03 -0.76
C PRO A 227 17.06 0.68 0.56
N LEU A 228 18.02 1.50 1.03
CA LEU A 228 17.84 2.43 2.14
C LEU A 228 16.70 3.43 1.85
N PRO A 229 16.04 3.98 2.88
CA PRO A 229 16.34 3.83 4.31
C PRO A 229 15.64 2.63 4.97
N PHE A 230 16.40 1.89 5.77
CA PHE A 230 15.91 0.94 6.77
C PHE A 230 16.99 0.72 7.84
N GLU A 231 16.58 0.23 9.00
CA GLU A 231 17.44 -0.35 10.01
C GLU A 231 17.08 -1.82 10.17
N ARG A 232 18.05 -2.66 10.55
CA ARG A 232 17.78 -4.06 10.87
C ARG A 232 18.62 -4.59 12.00
N THR A 233 18.15 -5.64 12.64
CA THR A 233 18.98 -6.46 13.53
C THR A 233 19.89 -7.39 12.73
N ALA A 234 20.84 -8.05 13.41
CA ALA A 234 21.44 -9.27 12.88
C ALA A 234 20.41 -10.42 12.89
N VAL A 235 20.64 -11.46 12.08
CA VAL A 235 19.91 -12.73 12.22
C VAL A 235 20.31 -13.37 13.55
N ASN A 236 19.35 -13.57 14.45
CA ASN A 236 19.63 -14.07 15.80
C ASN A 236 19.92 -15.60 15.79
N GLY A 237 20.11 -16.20 16.97
CA GLY A 237 20.38 -17.64 17.10
C GLY A 237 19.22 -18.56 16.73
N PHE A 238 18.02 -18.00 16.58
CA PHE A 238 16.78 -18.70 16.25
C PHE A 238 16.32 -18.43 14.81
N GLY A 239 17.12 -17.74 13.98
CA GLY A 239 16.77 -17.45 12.58
C GLY A 239 15.97 -16.17 12.36
N PHE A 240 15.63 -15.42 13.41
CA PHE A 240 14.81 -14.22 13.27
C PHE A 240 15.62 -12.95 12.98
N LEU A 241 15.11 -12.12 12.07
CA LEU A 241 15.63 -10.79 11.73
C LEU A 241 14.49 -9.77 11.75
N GLN A 242 14.72 -8.62 12.38
CA GLN A 242 13.78 -7.50 12.38
C GLN A 242 14.29 -6.37 11.49
N ILE A 243 13.40 -5.77 10.70
CA ILE A 243 13.61 -4.56 9.91
C ILE A 243 12.67 -3.46 10.45
N VAL A 244 13.16 -2.22 10.46
CA VAL A 244 12.34 -1.01 10.63
C VAL A 244 12.59 -0.09 9.45
N ARG A 245 11.54 0.28 8.72
CA ARG A 245 11.63 1.23 7.60
C ARG A 245 10.50 2.24 7.59
N PRO A 246 10.64 3.40 6.92
CA PRO A 246 9.58 4.40 6.88
C PRO A 246 8.25 3.84 6.36
N ARG A 247 7.17 4.24 7.03
CA ARG A 247 5.79 3.86 6.69
C ARG A 247 4.92 5.10 6.54
N PRO A 248 5.08 5.87 5.46
CA PRO A 248 4.26 7.05 5.22
C PRO A 248 2.81 6.69 4.84
N ARG A 249 2.56 5.46 4.38
CA ARG A 249 1.28 5.01 3.80
C ARG A 249 1.00 3.55 4.15
N ALA A 250 -0.26 3.15 3.98
CA ALA A 250 -0.65 1.75 4.10
C ALA A 250 -0.12 0.94 2.92
N SER A 251 0.41 -0.25 3.20
CA SER A 251 0.86 -1.19 2.18
C SER A 251 -0.32 -1.79 1.41
N ILE A 252 -0.06 -2.43 0.27
CA ILE A 252 -1.10 -3.12 -0.51
C ILE A 252 -1.81 -4.18 0.36
N PRO A 253 -1.10 -5.12 1.05
CA PRO A 253 -1.75 -6.10 1.92
C PRO A 253 -2.64 -5.50 3.00
N GLU A 254 -2.23 -4.37 3.60
CA GLU A 254 -3.02 -3.68 4.62
C GLU A 254 -4.30 -3.07 4.04
N ARG A 255 -4.21 -2.43 2.87
CA ARG A 255 -5.37 -1.81 2.19
C ARG A 255 -6.38 -2.84 1.73
N LEU A 256 -5.91 -3.94 1.16
CA LEU A 256 -6.78 -5.00 0.70
C LEU A 256 -7.37 -5.74 1.92
N GLY A 257 -6.57 -5.96 2.96
CA GLY A 257 -6.95 -6.80 4.10
C GLY A 257 -7.96 -6.13 5.03
N ILE A 258 -7.97 -4.80 5.11
CA ILE A 258 -8.98 -4.07 5.89
C ILE A 258 -10.33 -4.01 5.18
N ASP A 259 -10.34 -3.96 3.85
CA ASP A 259 -11.53 -3.80 3.04
C ASP A 259 -11.52 -4.73 1.82
N PRO A 260 -11.57 -6.06 2.04
CA PRO A 260 -11.51 -7.03 0.96
C PRO A 260 -12.72 -6.92 0.02
N VAL A 261 -13.88 -6.52 0.54
CA VAL A 261 -15.10 -6.30 -0.27
C VAL A 261 -14.92 -5.10 -1.20
N GLY A 262 -14.39 -3.99 -0.71
CA GLY A 262 -14.13 -2.82 -1.56
C GLY A 262 -13.03 -3.07 -2.57
N ALA A 263 -11.95 -3.77 -2.17
CA ALA A 263 -10.90 -4.17 -3.09
C ALA A 263 -11.45 -5.06 -4.22
N ARG A 264 -12.26 -6.08 -3.88
CA ARG A 264 -12.92 -6.94 -4.87
C ARG A 264 -13.86 -6.14 -5.78
N ALA A 265 -14.64 -5.22 -5.24
CA ALA A 265 -15.51 -4.36 -6.05
C ALA A 265 -14.72 -3.53 -7.07
N ARG A 266 -13.62 -2.89 -6.67
CA ARG A 266 -12.77 -2.09 -7.57
C ARG A 266 -12.02 -2.93 -8.61
N ALA A 267 -11.62 -4.16 -8.25
CA ALA A 267 -11.05 -5.13 -9.18
C ALA A 267 -12.07 -5.57 -10.24
N LEU A 268 -13.32 -5.84 -9.85
CA LEU A 268 -14.40 -6.17 -10.79
C LEU A 268 -14.73 -4.99 -11.71
N LEU A 269 -14.83 -3.77 -11.17
CA LEU A 269 -15.04 -2.56 -11.98
C LEU A 269 -13.96 -2.41 -13.05
N ARG A 270 -12.68 -2.67 -12.71
CA ARG A 270 -11.56 -2.69 -13.66
C ARG A 270 -11.76 -3.75 -14.73
N GLN A 271 -12.09 -4.98 -14.34
CA GLN A 271 -12.30 -6.09 -15.26
C GLN A 271 -13.41 -5.75 -16.27
N TRP A 272 -14.56 -5.28 -15.78
CA TRP A 272 -15.72 -4.92 -16.61
C TRP A 272 -15.45 -3.72 -17.52
N GLU A 273 -14.64 -2.76 -17.08
CA GLU A 273 -14.25 -1.61 -17.90
C GLU A 273 -13.43 -2.02 -19.13
N ARG A 274 -12.69 -3.14 -19.04
CA ARG A 274 -11.83 -3.68 -20.09
C ARG A 274 -12.50 -4.75 -20.95
N GLU A 275 -13.73 -5.13 -20.62
CA GLU A 275 -14.48 -6.09 -21.43
C GLU A 275 -14.79 -5.50 -22.82
N PRO A 276 -14.62 -6.29 -23.90
CA PRO A 276 -14.93 -5.83 -25.25
C PRO A 276 -16.36 -5.27 -25.37
N PRO A 277 -16.60 -4.32 -26.28
CA PRO A 277 -17.94 -3.85 -26.58
C PRO A 277 -18.88 -5.00 -26.96
N GLY A 278 -20.09 -4.98 -26.44
CA GLY A 278 -21.07 -6.06 -26.57
C GLY A 278 -22.40 -5.70 -25.90
N PRO A 279 -23.40 -6.60 -25.92
CA PRO A 279 -24.67 -6.38 -25.23
C PRO A 279 -24.43 -6.11 -23.74
N ALA A 280 -25.31 -5.34 -23.10
CA ALA A 280 -25.19 -5.00 -21.68
C ALA A 280 -25.21 -6.29 -20.83
N PRO A 281 -24.09 -6.66 -20.19
CA PRO A 281 -24.01 -7.89 -19.41
C PRO A 281 -24.70 -7.70 -18.06
N THR A 282 -25.33 -8.77 -17.57
CA THR A 282 -25.77 -8.86 -16.17
C THR A 282 -24.70 -9.57 -15.36
N TYR A 283 -24.07 -8.87 -14.43
CA TYR A 283 -23.04 -9.46 -13.58
C TYR A 283 -23.63 -9.99 -12.28
N ARG A 284 -23.44 -11.28 -12.03
CA ARG A 284 -23.78 -11.91 -10.76
C ARG A 284 -22.60 -11.77 -9.80
N VAL A 285 -22.81 -11.10 -8.67
CA VAL A 285 -21.78 -10.85 -7.65
C VAL A 285 -22.27 -11.19 -6.26
N SER A 286 -21.34 -11.45 -5.34
CA SER A 286 -21.67 -11.72 -3.93
C SER A 286 -22.48 -10.59 -3.31
N GLY A 287 -23.38 -10.91 -2.36
CA GLY A 287 -24.20 -9.90 -1.70
C GLY A 287 -23.43 -8.74 -1.08
N ALA A 288 -22.26 -9.02 -0.48
CA ALA A 288 -21.42 -7.96 0.09
C ALA A 288 -20.86 -7.01 -0.98
N VAL A 289 -20.44 -7.53 -2.14
CA VAL A 289 -19.94 -6.72 -3.26
C VAL A 289 -21.08 -5.94 -3.92
N HIS A 290 -22.24 -6.59 -4.11
CA HIS A 290 -23.45 -5.93 -4.60
C HIS A 290 -23.80 -4.72 -3.73
N ASP A 291 -23.93 -4.93 -2.42
CA ASP A 291 -24.31 -3.87 -1.47
C ASP A 291 -23.26 -2.75 -1.46
N ARG A 292 -21.96 -3.08 -1.61
CA ARG A 292 -20.89 -2.10 -1.76
C ARG A 292 -21.05 -1.23 -3.01
N LEU A 293 -21.29 -1.84 -4.17
CA LEU A 293 -21.46 -1.13 -5.44
C LEU A 293 -22.72 -0.25 -5.42
N MET A 294 -23.81 -0.73 -4.81
CA MET A 294 -25.04 0.05 -4.65
C MET A 294 -24.85 1.27 -3.75
N ALA A 295 -24.05 1.15 -2.68
CA ALA A 295 -23.70 2.26 -1.81
C ALA A 295 -22.77 3.31 -2.46
N HIS A 296 -22.18 3.02 -3.63
CA HIS A 296 -21.27 3.91 -4.35
C HIS A 296 -21.79 4.19 -5.77
N PRO A 297 -22.90 4.96 -5.93
CA PRO A 297 -23.49 5.24 -7.24
C PRO A 297 -22.49 5.86 -8.22
N ALA A 298 -21.62 6.75 -7.75
CA ALA A 298 -20.58 7.38 -8.59
C ALA A 298 -19.60 6.37 -9.25
N TRP A 299 -19.37 5.20 -8.64
CA TRP A 299 -18.53 4.16 -9.28
C TRP A 299 -19.27 3.47 -10.42
N ARG A 300 -20.55 3.17 -10.21
CA ARG A 300 -21.41 2.55 -11.23
C ARG A 300 -21.61 3.50 -12.42
N GLU A 301 -22.00 4.74 -12.14
CA GLU A 301 -22.15 5.80 -13.14
C GLU A 301 -20.85 6.04 -13.92
N ALA A 302 -19.69 5.94 -13.25
CA ALA A 302 -18.41 6.06 -13.93
C ALA A 302 -18.14 4.92 -14.90
N LEU A 303 -18.45 3.69 -14.53
CA LEU A 303 -18.31 2.54 -15.42
C LEU A 303 -19.26 2.65 -16.61
N GLU A 304 -20.52 3.00 -16.37
CA GLU A 304 -21.53 3.13 -17.44
C GLU A 304 -21.12 4.22 -18.44
N ARG A 305 -20.66 5.37 -17.94
CA ARG A 305 -20.18 6.46 -18.80
C ARG A 305 -18.93 6.07 -19.58
N ARG A 306 -17.98 5.33 -19.00
CA ARG A 306 -16.73 4.94 -19.67
C ARG A 306 -16.92 3.81 -20.69
N THR A 307 -17.88 2.92 -20.45
CA THR A 307 -18.17 1.78 -21.34
C THR A 307 -19.32 2.03 -22.31
N GLY A 308 -20.14 3.05 -22.07
CA GLY A 308 -21.34 3.37 -22.85
C GLY A 308 -22.49 2.37 -22.67
N ARG A 309 -22.47 1.56 -21.59
CA ARG A 309 -23.43 0.47 -21.35
C ARG A 309 -23.99 0.57 -19.93
N PRO A 310 -25.29 0.26 -19.70
CA PRO A 310 -25.84 0.18 -18.36
C PRO A 310 -25.20 -0.97 -17.57
N LEU A 311 -24.98 -0.77 -16.27
CA LEU A 311 -24.45 -1.77 -15.36
C LEU A 311 -25.61 -2.50 -14.68
N LEU A 312 -25.86 -3.74 -15.10
CA LEU A 312 -26.87 -4.60 -14.50
C LEU A 312 -26.20 -5.54 -13.50
N LEU A 313 -26.63 -5.50 -12.24
CA LEU A 313 -26.08 -6.32 -11.16
C LEU A 313 -27.16 -7.25 -10.61
N GLU A 314 -26.79 -8.52 -10.45
CA GLU A 314 -27.56 -9.51 -9.71
C GLU A 314 -26.81 -9.90 -8.44
N ARG A 315 -27.55 -9.91 -7.32
CA ARG A 315 -27.07 -10.44 -6.06
C ARG A 315 -27.11 -11.96 -6.10
N SER A 316 -25.95 -12.62 -5.94
CA SER A 316 -25.84 -14.08 -5.75
C SER A 316 -26.24 -14.49 -4.34
#